data_AF-A0A5J4PYH3-F1
#
_entry.id   AF-A0A5J4PYH3-F1
#
_cell.length_a   1.000
_cell.length_b   1.000
_cell.length_c   1.000
_cell.angle_alpha   90.00
_cell.angle_beta   90.00
_cell.angle_gamma   90.00
#
_symmetry.space_group_name_H-M   'P 1'
#
loop_
_entity.id
_entity.type
_entity.pdbx_description
1 polymer ?
#
loop_
_entity_poly.entity_id
_entity_poly.type
_entity_poly.pdbx_seq_one_letter_code
_entity_poly.pdbx_strand_id
1 'polypeptide(L)' 'TSKSYLHAAGTKNYAPYEAYTQNRMMAESDVWSIGVIIIEVITGEHPFEGQTQEETINNIKT' A
#
# COMPACT_ATOMS: atom_id res chain seq x y z
N THR A 1 -19.17 -18.06 0.82
CA THR A 1 -17.81 -17.95 1.40
C THR A 1 -17.57 -16.50 1.75
N SER A 2 -17.69 -16.12 3.02
CA SER A 2 -17.57 -14.72 3.44
C SER A 2 -16.10 -14.31 3.41
N LYS A 3 -15.70 -13.47 2.43
CA LYS A 3 -14.37 -12.84 2.45
C LYS A 3 -14.36 -11.87 3.64
N SER A 4 -13.65 -12.21 4.71
CA SER A 4 -13.44 -11.32 5.85
C SER A 4 -12.45 -10.23 5.43
N TYR A 5 -12.95 -9.05 5.07
CA TYR A 5 -12.10 -7.90 4.81
C TYR A 5 -11.53 -7.41 6.15
N LEU A 6 -10.22 -7.44 6.27
CA LEU A 6 -9.54 -6.87 7.44
C LEU A 6 -9.58 -5.35 7.34
N HIS A 7 -9.90 -4.69 8.45
CA HIS A 7 -9.83 -3.24 8.56
C HIS A 7 -8.36 -2.81 8.35
N ALA A 8 -8.12 -1.80 7.51
CA ALA A 8 -6.78 -1.36 7.18
C ALA A 8 -6.05 -0.82 8.42
N ALA A 9 -5.19 -1.65 9.02
CA ALA A 9 -4.42 -1.33 10.23
C ALA A 9 -2.90 -1.31 9.99
N GLY A 10 -2.47 -1.25 8.73
CA GLY A 10 -1.05 -1.18 8.34
C GLY A 10 -0.49 0.24 8.36
N THR A 11 0.84 0.35 8.42
CA THR A 11 1.57 1.60 8.17
C THR A 11 1.15 2.12 6.80
N LYS A 12 0.47 3.27 6.78
CA LYS A 12 -0.20 3.89 5.62
C LYS A 12 0.68 4.17 4.39
N ASN A 13 1.93 3.74 4.33
CA ASN A 13 2.80 3.95 3.18
C ASN A 13 2.96 2.69 2.31
N TYR A 14 2.60 1.52 2.84
CA TYR A 14 2.78 0.23 2.15
C TYR A 14 1.48 -0.38 1.61
N ALA A 15 0.33 0.23 1.89
CA ALA A 15 -0.94 -0.31 1.44
C ALA A 15 -1.20 0.06 -0.03
N PRO A 16 -1.94 -0.76 -0.78
CA PRO A 16 -2.31 -0.45 -2.15
C PRO A 16 -3.46 0.58 -2.22
N TYR A 17 -3.66 1.20 -3.38
CA TYR A 17 -4.67 2.25 -3.57
C TYR A 17 -6.10 1.82 -3.17
N GLU A 18 -6.47 0.56 -3.42
CA GLU A 18 -7.78 0.02 -3.05
C GLU A 18 -8.00 -0.06 -1.53
N ALA A 19 -6.93 -0.16 -0.73
CA ALA A 19 -7.04 -0.17 0.72
C ALA A 19 -7.49 1.21 1.25
N TYR A 20 -7.06 2.31 0.60
CA TYR A 20 -7.47 3.66 0.98
C TYR A 20 -8.87 4.02 0.46
N THR A 21 -9.23 3.55 -0.73
CA THR A 21 -10.51 3.91 -1.37
C THR A 21 -11.67 3.01 -0.97
N GLN A 22 -11.41 1.71 -0.79
CA GLN A 22 -12.46 0.72 -0.52
C GLN A 22 -12.43 0.20 0.92
N ASN A 23 -11.41 0.55 1.71
CA ASN A 23 -11.17 -0.02 3.04
C ASN A 23 -11.18 -1.56 3.03
N ARG A 24 -10.64 -2.14 1.95
CA ARG A 24 -10.59 -3.59 1.71
C ARG A 24 -9.14 -4.01 1.56
N MET A 25 -8.67 -4.82 2.49
CA MET A 25 -7.44 -5.58 2.32
C MET A 25 -7.79 -7.02 1.91
N MET A 26 -7.08 -7.53 0.90
CA MET A 26 -7.14 -8.92 0.45
C MET A 26 -5.72 -9.51 0.39
N ALA A 27 -5.58 -10.80 0.09
CA ALA A 27 -4.27 -11.43 -0.03
C ALA A 27 -3.39 -10.76 -1.10
N GLU A 28 -4.02 -10.24 -2.16
CA GLU A 28 -3.37 -9.45 -3.20
C GLU A 28 -2.77 -8.14 -2.68
N SER A 29 -3.38 -7.55 -1.64
CA SER A 29 -2.87 -6.35 -0.98
C SER A 29 -1.57 -6.62 -0.22
N ASP A 30 -1.41 -7.81 0.35
CA ASP A 30 -0.15 -8.22 1.00
C ASP A 30 0.97 -8.40 -0.05
N VAL A 31 0.63 -8.94 -1.23
CA VAL A 31 1.59 -9.06 -2.35
C VAL A 31 2.05 -7.69 -2.84
N TRP A 32 1.14 -6.71 -2.90
CA TRP A 32 1.50 -5.32 -3.21
C TRP A 32 2.50 -4.76 -2.20
N SER A 33 2.21 -4.87 -0.90
CA SER A 33 3.09 -4.37 0.16
C SER A 33 4.48 -5.01 0.10
N ILE A 34 4.58 -6.32 -0.18
CA ILE A 34 5.86 -7.02 -0.37
C ILE A 34 6.62 -6.44 -1.58
N GLY A 35 5.94 -6.16 -2.69
CA GLY A 35 6.56 -5.53 -3.87
C GLY A 35 7.18 -4.17 -3.55
N VAL A 36 6.46 -3.32 -2.81
CA VAL A 36 6.97 -2.01 -2.36
C VAL A 36 8.22 -2.19 -1.49
N ILE A 37 8.18 -3.10 -0.52
CA ILE A 37 9.31 -3.38 0.38
C ILE A 37 10.54 -3.89 -0.39
N ILE A 38 10.35 -4.80 -1.36
CA ILE A 38 11.46 -5.33 -2.16
C ILE A 38 12.14 -4.20 -2.94
N ILE A 39 11.36 -3.30 -3.54
CA ILE A 39 11.92 -2.15 -4.28
C ILE A 39 12.70 -1.26 -3.32
N GLU A 40 12.11 -0.88 -2.19
CA GLU A 40 12.76 -0.04 -1.17
C GLU A 40 14.07 -0.65 -0.66
N VAL A 41 14.11 -1.96 -0.44
CA VAL A 41 15.33 -2.66 0.00
C VAL A 41 16.43 -2.63 -1.09
N ILE A 42 16.06 -2.69 -2.37
CA ILE A 42 17.02 -2.68 -3.47
C ILE A 42 17.53 -1.25 -3.75
N THR A 43 16.65 -0.26 -3.72
CA THR A 43 16.97 1.13 -4.08
C THR A 43 17.47 1.95 -2.89
N GLY A 44 17.08 1.57 -1.67
CA GLY A 44 17.24 2.39 -0.46
C GLY A 44 16.23 3.54 -0.36
N GLU A 45 15.29 3.66 -1.30
CA GLU A 45 14.32 4.75 -1.41
C GLU A 45 12.91 4.19 -1.61
N HIS A 46 11.92 4.74 -0.90
CA HIS A 46 10.55 4.25 -1.01
C HIS A 46 9.93 4.68 -2.35
N PRO A 47 9.43 3.75 -3.18
CA PRO A 47 9.14 3.99 -4.61
C PRO A 47 8.05 5.03 -4.89
N PHE A 48 7.19 5.28 -3.91
CA PHE A 48 6.06 6.21 -4.02
C PHE A 48 6.14 7.37 -3.02
N GLU A 49 7.27 7.57 -2.35
CA GLU A 49 7.40 8.61 -1.32
C GLU A 49 7.12 10.02 -1.88
N GLY A 50 6.19 10.73 -1.25
CA GLY A 50 5.92 12.14 -1.46
C GLY A 50 6.24 12.97 -0.21
N GLN A 51 6.26 14.29 -0.35
CA GLN A 51 6.48 15.22 0.77
C GLN A 51 5.36 15.17 1.81
N THR A 52 4.18 14.70 1.41
CA THR A 52 3.03 14.49 2.28
C THR A 52 2.46 13.09 2.10
N GLN A 53 1.74 12.60 3.11
CA GLN A 53 1.03 11.31 3.03
C GLN A 53 0.03 11.28 1.86
N GLU A 54 -0.63 12.40 1.57
CA GLU A 54 -1.57 12.50 0.45
C GLU A 54 -0.83 12.39 -0.90
N GLU A 55 0.33 13.01 -1.02
CA GLU A 55 1.20 12.87 -2.19
C GLU A 55 1.67 11.43 -2.38
N THR A 56 2.11 10.75 -1.30
CA THR A 56 2.48 9.33 -1.35
C THR A 56 1.32 8.46 -1.83
N ILE A 57 0.10 8.70 -1.33
CA ILE A 57 -1.11 7.95 -1.75
C ILE A 57 -1.46 8.25 -3.21
N ASN A 58 -1.30 9.49 -3.66
CA ASN A 58 -1.53 9.87 -5.06
C ASN A 58 -0.50 9.26 -6.01
N ASN A 59 0.76 9.11 -5.56
CA ASN A 59 1.81 8.43 -6.32
C ASN A 59 1.52 6.94 -6.49
N ILE A 60 0.91 6.28 -5.50
CA ILE A 60 0.48 4.88 -5.58
C ILE A 60 -0.64 4.67 -6.63
N LYS A 61 -1.44 5.71 -6.91
CA LYS A 61 -2.57 5.63 -7.86
C LYS A 61 -2.14 5.59 -9.33
N THR A 62 -0.97 6.15 -9.65
CA THR A 62 -0.57 6.55 -11.02
C THR A 62 0.40 5.54 -11.62
#